data_AF-A0A3M1FCA8-F1
#
_entry.id   AF-A0A3M1FCA8-F1
#
_cell.length_a   1.000
_cell.length_b   1.000
_cell.length_c   1.000
_cell.angle_alpha   90.00
_cell.angle_beta   90.00
_cell.angle_gamma   90.00
#
_symmetry.space_group_name_H-M   'P 1'
#
loop_
_entity.id
_entity.type
_entity.pdbx_description
1 polymer ?
#
loop_
_entity_poly.entity_id
_entity_poly.type
_entity_poly.pdbx_seq_one_letter_code
_entity_poly.pdbx_strand_id
1 'polypeptide(L)'
;MGDVMIFAAQLSFTEQAIVVAKLVMARILMIVTAPLHETKMMWILGPMIASMLLMSLYFGRYKAEELGWNTAFGNSLVLIFASVDLLRFLFNKGTLFNFDLQNALVFAIVLQGILLTFLNYFHLMPKSIAFGISSGMTINIVVMFLILLIYSDIKLDYITAIACSILAILFIIVIRILQMIQPTVIEDEE
;
A
#
# COMPACT_ATOMS: atom_id res chain seq x y z
N MET A 1 15.29 -22.01 19.16
CA MET A 1 13.93 -21.41 19.02
C MET A 1 12.97 -21.89 20.12
N GLY A 2 13.21 -23.05 20.77
CA GLY A 2 12.42 -23.54 21.91
C GLY A 2 12.56 -22.71 23.20
N ASP A 3 13.76 -22.27 23.56
CA ASP A 3 13.98 -21.57 24.85
C ASP A 3 13.37 -20.16 24.91
N VAL A 4 13.25 -19.47 23.77
CA VAL A 4 12.60 -18.15 23.69
C VAL A 4 11.08 -18.27 23.88
N MET A 5 10.48 -19.39 23.47
CA MET A 5 9.05 -19.64 23.67
C MET A 5 8.72 -19.98 25.13
N ILE A 6 9.63 -20.62 25.86
CA ILE A 6 9.46 -20.89 27.30
C ILE A 6 9.52 -19.58 28.10
N PHE A 7 10.42 -18.65 27.74
CA PHE A 7 10.56 -17.37 28.43
C PHE A 7 9.36 -16.43 28.19
N ALA A 8 8.80 -16.43 26.98
CA ALA A 8 7.62 -15.61 26.66
C ALA A 8 6.36 -16.05 27.40
N ALA A 9 6.21 -17.34 27.72
CA ALA A 9 5.08 -17.87 28.47
C ALA A 9 5.06 -17.44 29.95
N GLN A 10 6.17 -16.91 30.48
CA GLN A 10 6.28 -16.42 31.85
C GLN A 10 6.06 -14.91 31.99
N LEU A 11 5.98 -14.18 30.88
CA LEU A 11 5.74 -12.73 30.91
C LEU A 11 4.29 -12.43 31.23
N SER A 12 4.07 -11.44 32.08
CA SER A 12 2.76 -10.83 32.27
C SER A 12 2.25 -10.24 30.96
N PHE A 13 0.93 -10.11 30.82
CA PHE A 13 0.30 -9.49 29.64
C PHE A 13 0.90 -8.11 29.33
N THR A 14 1.17 -7.30 30.37
CA THR A 14 1.78 -5.97 30.23
C THR A 14 3.17 -6.03 29.61
N GLU A 15 4.01 -6.98 30.04
CA GLU A 15 5.36 -7.14 29.49
C GLU A 15 5.32 -7.61 28.03
N GLN A 16 4.44 -8.56 27.71
CA GLN A 16 4.22 -8.99 26.33
C GLN A 16 3.79 -7.82 25.44
N ALA A 17 2.84 -7.00 25.91
CA ALA A 17 2.37 -5.81 25.19
C ALA A 17 3.51 -4.80 24.94
N ILE A 18 4.36 -4.55 25.93
CA ILE A 18 5.52 -3.65 25.79
C ILE A 18 6.52 -4.19 24.76
N VAL A 19 6.80 -5.50 24.77
CA VAL A 19 7.69 -6.13 23.78
C VAL A 19 7.13 -5.99 22.37
N VAL A 20 5.85 -6.31 22.17
CA VAL A 20 5.18 -6.16 20.87
C VAL A 20 5.21 -4.71 20.41
N ALA A 21 4.90 -3.75 21.29
CA ALA A 21 4.93 -2.32 20.96
C ALA A 21 6.32 -1.86 20.50
N LYS A 22 7.39 -2.31 21.18
CA LYS A 22 8.78 -2.02 20.78
C LYS A 22 9.12 -2.61 19.41
N LEU A 23 8.71 -3.85 19.14
CA LEU A 23 8.93 -4.50 17.85
C LEU A 23 8.17 -3.80 16.71
N VAL A 24 6.91 -3.42 16.95
CA VAL A 24 6.10 -2.66 16.00
C VAL A 24 6.74 -1.29 15.73
N MET A 25 7.17 -0.58 16.76
CA MET A 25 7.82 0.74 16.61
C MET A 25 9.13 0.64 15.82
N ALA A 26 9.97 -0.36 16.12
CA ALA A 26 11.17 -0.63 15.35
C ALA A 26 10.83 -0.92 13.87
N ARG A 27 9.78 -1.71 13.61
CA ARG A 27 9.34 -2.03 12.26
C ARG A 27 8.82 -0.81 11.50
N ILE A 28 8.07 0.06 12.18
CA ILE A 28 7.62 1.34 11.62
C ILE A 28 8.83 2.19 11.20
N LEU A 29 9.83 2.33 12.07
CA LEU A 29 11.03 3.11 11.78
C LEU A 29 11.79 2.52 10.58
N MET A 30 11.92 1.20 10.51
CA MET A 30 12.53 0.52 9.35
C MET A 30 11.77 0.83 8.06
N ILE A 31 10.43 0.72 8.06
CA ILE A 31 9.61 1.00 6.86
C ILE A 31 9.72 2.48 6.45
N VAL A 32 9.63 3.41 7.40
CA VAL A 32 9.66 4.86 7.10
C VAL A 32 11.04 5.30 6.60
N THR A 33 12.11 4.72 7.12
CA THR A 33 13.49 5.06 6.72
C THR A 33 14.00 4.22 5.53
N ALA A 34 13.26 3.20 5.10
CA ALA A 34 13.60 2.34 3.96
C ALA A 34 14.00 3.13 2.69
N PRO A 35 13.28 4.18 2.26
CA PRO A 35 13.62 4.88 1.03
C PRO A 35 14.92 5.68 1.09
N LEU A 36 15.40 5.99 2.30
CA LEU A 36 16.70 6.65 2.52
C LEU A 36 17.87 5.70 2.27
N HIS A 37 17.67 4.41 2.50
CA HIS A 37 18.67 3.36 2.34
C HIS A 37 18.63 2.76 0.93
N GLU A 38 17.42 2.62 0.36
CA GLU A 38 17.19 1.99 -0.94
C GLU A 38 16.64 3.01 -1.95
N THR A 39 17.48 3.96 -2.33
CA THR A 39 17.08 5.11 -3.18
C THR A 39 16.49 4.73 -4.53
N LYS A 40 16.79 3.53 -5.05
CA LYS A 40 16.21 3.02 -6.30
C LYS A 40 14.68 2.89 -6.24
N MET A 41 14.10 2.65 -5.06
CA MET A 41 12.64 2.54 -4.94
C MET A 41 11.93 3.88 -5.16
N MET A 42 12.62 5.00 -4.93
CA MET A 42 12.04 6.35 -5.05
C MET A 42 11.56 6.68 -6.46
N TRP A 43 12.13 6.03 -7.48
CA TRP A 43 11.72 6.20 -8.87
C TRP A 43 10.27 5.75 -9.13
N ILE A 44 9.76 4.81 -8.32
CA ILE A 44 8.37 4.34 -8.39
C ILE A 44 7.56 4.93 -7.24
N LEU A 45 8.12 4.90 -6.03
CA LEU A 45 7.47 5.37 -4.82
C LEU A 45 7.11 6.87 -4.88
N GLY A 46 8.00 7.71 -5.41
CA GLY A 46 7.82 9.15 -5.50
C GLY A 46 6.59 9.54 -6.35
N PRO A 47 6.52 9.15 -7.63
CA PRO A 47 5.35 9.38 -8.47
C PRO A 47 4.06 8.82 -7.90
N MET A 48 4.10 7.66 -7.23
CA MET A 48 2.93 7.07 -6.58
C MET A 48 2.43 7.89 -5.39
N ILE A 49 3.32 8.33 -4.49
CA ILE A 49 2.95 9.22 -3.38
C ILE A 49 2.41 10.54 -3.91
N ALA A 50 3.07 11.13 -4.92
CA ALA A 50 2.63 12.38 -5.53
C ALA A 50 1.24 12.24 -6.16
N SER A 51 1.01 11.22 -6.98
CA SER A 51 -0.30 10.97 -7.60
C SER A 51 -1.38 10.70 -6.55
N MET A 52 -1.08 9.91 -5.52
CA MET A 52 -2.01 9.64 -4.43
C MET A 52 -2.42 10.93 -3.70
N LEU A 53 -1.45 11.79 -3.36
CA LEU A 53 -1.72 13.06 -2.70
C LEU A 53 -2.53 13.98 -3.62
N LEU A 54 -2.09 14.20 -4.85
CA LEU A 54 -2.77 15.07 -5.81
C LEU A 54 -4.21 14.63 -6.07
N MET A 55 -4.44 13.34 -6.33
CA MET A 55 -5.79 12.79 -6.54
C MET A 55 -6.66 12.89 -5.28
N SER A 56 -6.08 12.64 -4.10
CA SER A 56 -6.83 12.76 -2.85
C SER A 56 -7.25 14.20 -2.57
N LEU A 57 -6.37 15.17 -2.83
CA LEU A 57 -6.70 16.59 -2.69
C LEU A 57 -7.73 17.03 -3.75
N TYR A 58 -7.58 16.56 -4.99
CA TYR A 58 -8.54 16.81 -6.06
C TYR A 58 -9.96 16.37 -5.68
N PHE A 59 -10.15 15.09 -5.34
CA PHE A 59 -11.47 14.59 -4.91
C PHE A 59 -11.95 15.17 -3.58
N GLY A 60 -11.03 15.67 -2.73
CA GLY A 60 -11.39 16.42 -1.54
C GLY A 60 -12.09 17.74 -1.86
N ARG A 61 -11.62 18.42 -2.92
CA ARG A 61 -12.16 19.69 -3.40
C ARG A 61 -13.45 19.52 -4.23
N TYR A 62 -13.47 18.54 -5.13
CA TYR A 62 -14.57 18.26 -6.07
C TYR A 62 -15.41 17.06 -5.59
N LYS A 63 -16.18 17.24 -4.52
CA LYS A 63 -16.93 16.14 -3.87
C LYS A 63 -18.10 15.59 -4.70
N ALA A 64 -18.60 16.36 -5.66
CA ALA A 64 -19.65 15.94 -6.59
C ALA A 64 -19.10 15.01 -7.70
N GLU A 65 -17.79 15.03 -7.95
CA GLU A 65 -17.18 14.15 -8.94
C GLU A 65 -17.02 12.72 -8.40
N GLU A 66 -17.60 11.77 -9.11
CA GLU A 66 -17.43 10.35 -8.83
C GLU A 66 -16.26 9.74 -9.61
N LEU A 67 -15.67 8.68 -9.06
CA LEU A 67 -14.68 7.89 -9.78
C LEU A 67 -15.31 7.27 -11.04
N GLY A 68 -14.82 7.63 -12.23
CA GLY A 68 -15.27 7.03 -13.49
C GLY A 68 -14.60 5.68 -13.78
N TRP A 69 -15.21 4.89 -14.68
CA TRP A 69 -14.63 3.64 -15.18
C TRP A 69 -13.26 3.82 -15.83
N ASN A 70 -13.05 4.93 -16.54
CA ASN A 70 -11.74 5.27 -17.11
C ASN A 70 -10.67 5.45 -16.03
N THR A 71 -11.02 6.07 -14.89
CA THR A 71 -10.11 6.25 -13.76
C THR A 71 -9.84 4.92 -13.06
N ALA A 72 -10.86 4.08 -12.84
CA ALA A 72 -10.69 2.74 -12.28
C ALA A 72 -9.77 1.87 -13.16
N PHE A 73 -9.99 1.87 -14.47
CA PHE A 73 -9.15 1.19 -15.46
C PHE A 73 -7.71 1.73 -15.45
N GLY A 74 -7.54 3.05 -15.45
CA GLY A 74 -6.23 3.70 -15.36
C GLY A 74 -5.47 3.30 -14.10
N ASN A 75 -6.13 3.27 -12.93
CA ASN A 75 -5.51 2.84 -11.68
C ASN A 75 -5.08 1.36 -11.74
N SER A 76 -5.86 0.47 -12.36
CA SER A 76 -5.44 -0.91 -12.55
C SER A 76 -4.22 -1.07 -13.47
N LEU A 77 -4.02 -0.17 -14.44
CA LEU A 77 -2.77 -0.15 -15.22
C LEU A 77 -1.58 0.32 -14.36
N VAL A 78 -1.76 1.30 -13.48
CA VAL A 78 -0.72 1.72 -12.52
C VAL A 78 -0.31 0.53 -11.64
N LEU A 79 -1.27 -0.28 -11.19
CA LEU A 79 -1.00 -1.50 -10.43
C LEU A 79 -0.11 -2.48 -11.23
N ILE A 80 -0.42 -2.68 -12.52
CA ILE A 80 0.42 -3.52 -13.41
C ILE A 80 1.83 -2.93 -13.53
N PHE A 81 1.97 -1.64 -13.81
CA PHE A 81 3.28 -1.01 -13.97
C PHE A 81 4.17 -1.16 -12.73
N ALA A 82 3.63 -0.91 -11.55
CA ALA A 82 4.38 -1.08 -10.32
C ALA A 82 4.71 -2.55 -10.03
N SER A 83 3.78 -3.48 -10.35
CA SER A 83 4.02 -4.91 -10.20
C SER A 83 5.13 -5.44 -11.12
N VAL A 84 5.23 -4.91 -12.34
CA VAL A 84 6.30 -5.24 -13.29
C VAL A 84 7.65 -4.72 -12.77
N ASP A 85 7.67 -3.56 -12.12
CA ASP A 85 8.89 -3.06 -11.49
C ASP A 85 9.35 -3.95 -10.33
N LEU A 86 8.42 -4.44 -9.49
CA LEU A 86 8.73 -5.42 -8.45
C LEU A 86 9.29 -6.74 -9.04
N LEU A 87 8.69 -7.25 -10.11
CA LEU A 87 9.21 -8.43 -10.83
C LEU A 87 10.63 -8.17 -11.35
N ARG A 88 10.87 -7.01 -11.96
CA ARG A 88 12.20 -6.59 -12.45
C ARG A 88 13.20 -6.52 -11.31
N PHE A 89 12.82 -5.98 -10.16
CA PHE A 89 13.67 -5.93 -8.97
C PHE A 89 14.07 -7.33 -8.50
N LEU A 90 13.10 -8.23 -8.34
CA LEU A 90 13.35 -9.63 -7.94
C LEU A 90 14.19 -10.40 -8.97
N PHE A 91 13.98 -10.14 -10.26
CA PHE A 91 14.80 -10.70 -11.34
C PHE A 91 16.26 -10.26 -11.21
N ASN A 92 16.50 -8.96 -11.05
CA ASN A 92 17.85 -8.39 -10.91
C ASN A 92 18.55 -8.84 -9.63
N LYS A 93 17.78 -9.13 -8.57
CA LYS A 93 18.27 -9.71 -7.31
C LYS A 93 18.59 -11.21 -7.43
N GLY A 94 18.10 -11.88 -8.48
CA GLY A 94 18.24 -13.32 -8.66
C GLY A 94 17.29 -14.15 -7.80
N THR A 95 16.26 -13.55 -7.20
CA THR A 95 15.33 -14.23 -6.29
C THR A 95 13.97 -14.50 -6.92
N LEU A 96 13.70 -14.06 -8.15
CA LEU A 96 12.37 -14.14 -8.80
C LEU A 96 11.66 -15.51 -8.71
N PHE A 97 12.41 -16.61 -8.78
CA PHE A 97 11.86 -17.97 -8.80
C PHE A 97 11.92 -18.68 -7.43
N ASN A 98 12.26 -17.96 -6.36
CA ASN A 98 12.20 -18.51 -5.02
C ASN A 98 10.75 -18.77 -4.61
N PHE A 99 10.50 -19.88 -3.92
CA PHE A 99 9.20 -20.21 -3.36
C PHE A 99 9.04 -19.59 -1.97
N ASP A 100 9.01 -18.26 -1.91
CA ASP A 100 8.80 -17.50 -0.68
C ASP A 100 7.57 -16.59 -0.75
N LEU A 101 7.18 -16.07 0.42
CA LEU A 101 5.97 -15.24 0.56
C LEU A 101 6.10 -13.90 -0.19
N GLN A 102 7.32 -13.34 -0.30
CA GLN A 102 7.55 -12.08 -1.01
C GLN A 102 7.23 -12.23 -2.49
N ASN A 103 7.77 -13.27 -3.13
CA ASN A 103 7.50 -13.57 -4.52
C ASN A 103 6.02 -13.89 -4.75
N ALA A 104 5.40 -14.68 -3.87
CA ALA A 104 3.97 -15.00 -3.96
C ALA A 104 3.10 -13.72 -3.94
N LEU A 105 3.42 -12.74 -3.10
CA LEU A 105 2.71 -11.46 -3.07
C LEU A 105 2.93 -10.64 -4.34
N VAL A 106 4.15 -10.63 -4.89
CA VAL A 106 4.43 -9.93 -6.17
C VAL A 106 3.65 -10.60 -7.31
N PHE A 107 3.63 -11.92 -7.41
CA PHE A 107 2.81 -12.60 -8.43
C PHE A 107 1.31 -12.37 -8.22
N ALA A 108 0.84 -12.37 -6.97
CA ALA A 108 -0.55 -12.08 -6.66
C ALA A 108 -0.95 -10.66 -7.08
N ILE A 109 -0.09 -9.66 -6.88
CA ILE A 109 -0.41 -8.27 -7.26
C ILE A 109 -0.38 -8.07 -8.78
N VAL A 110 0.51 -8.77 -9.50
CA VAL A 110 0.50 -8.80 -10.98
C VAL A 110 -0.84 -9.36 -11.48
N LEU A 111 -1.24 -10.52 -10.94
CA LEU A 111 -2.49 -11.17 -11.32
C LEU A 111 -3.70 -10.30 -10.98
N GLN A 112 -3.70 -9.66 -9.80
CA GLN A 112 -4.73 -8.70 -9.41
C GLN A 112 -4.80 -7.52 -10.37
N GLY A 113 -3.66 -6.95 -10.80
CA GLY A 113 -3.62 -5.87 -11.79
C GLY A 113 -4.26 -6.26 -13.11
N ILE A 114 -3.93 -7.44 -13.64
CA ILE A 114 -4.52 -7.98 -14.88
C ILE A 114 -6.02 -8.21 -14.71
N LEU A 115 -6.44 -8.84 -13.60
CA LEU A 115 -7.84 -9.12 -13.32
C LEU A 115 -8.66 -7.83 -13.20
N LEU A 116 -8.19 -6.84 -12.43
CA LEU A 116 -8.87 -5.56 -12.29
C LEU A 116 -8.96 -4.81 -13.62
N THR A 117 -7.90 -4.84 -14.43
CA THR A 117 -7.89 -4.24 -15.78
C THR A 117 -9.00 -4.85 -16.64
N PHE A 118 -9.12 -6.18 -16.66
CA PHE A 118 -10.16 -6.87 -17.39
C PHE A 118 -11.57 -6.55 -16.86
N LEU A 119 -11.77 -6.64 -15.54
CA LEU A 119 -13.06 -6.38 -14.90
C LEU A 119 -13.52 -4.93 -15.11
N ASN A 120 -12.60 -3.97 -15.06
CA ASN A 120 -12.88 -2.55 -15.28
C ASN A 120 -13.12 -2.25 -16.76
N TYR A 121 -12.38 -2.86 -17.69
CA TYR A 121 -12.59 -2.65 -19.12
C TYR A 121 -13.97 -3.14 -19.58
N PHE A 122 -14.41 -4.30 -19.09
CA PHE A 122 -15.70 -4.90 -19.45
C PHE A 122 -16.85 -4.54 -18.50
N HIS A 123 -16.60 -3.70 -17.49
CA HIS A 123 -17.58 -3.31 -16.47
C HIS A 123 -18.29 -4.52 -15.79
N LEU A 124 -17.54 -5.59 -15.51
CA LEU A 124 -18.11 -6.88 -15.05
C LEU A 124 -18.53 -6.92 -13.58
N MET A 125 -18.22 -5.87 -12.81
CA MET A 125 -18.55 -5.77 -11.38
C MET A 125 -19.50 -4.60 -11.10
N PRO A 126 -20.28 -4.65 -10.01
CA PRO A 126 -21.00 -3.48 -9.52
C PRO A 126 -20.05 -2.31 -9.27
N LYS A 127 -20.49 -1.08 -9.63
CA LYS A 127 -19.70 0.15 -9.50
C LYS A 127 -19.09 0.32 -8.10
N SER A 128 -19.86 0.08 -7.04
CA SER A 128 -19.39 0.23 -5.64
C SER A 128 -18.19 -0.66 -5.32
N ILE A 129 -18.18 -1.90 -5.81
CA ILE A 129 -17.07 -2.84 -5.63
C ILE A 129 -15.90 -2.44 -6.52
N ALA A 130 -16.16 -2.24 -7.81
CA ALA A 130 -15.14 -1.90 -8.80
C ALA A 130 -14.35 -0.65 -8.41
N PHE A 131 -15.06 0.41 -8.03
CA PHE A 131 -14.46 1.69 -7.66
C PHE A 131 -13.80 1.65 -6.29
N GLY A 132 -14.29 0.83 -5.34
CA GLY A 132 -13.64 0.65 -4.05
C GLY A 132 -12.26 -0.02 -4.18
N ILE A 133 -12.20 -1.15 -4.89
CA ILE A 133 -10.94 -1.92 -5.03
C ILE A 133 -9.99 -1.31 -6.06
N SER A 134 -10.51 -0.57 -7.05
CA SER A 134 -9.72 0.12 -8.07
C SER A 134 -9.54 1.61 -7.78
N SER A 135 -9.85 2.06 -6.57
CA SER A 135 -9.59 3.46 -6.19
C SER A 135 -8.09 3.71 -6.16
N GLY A 136 -7.69 4.93 -6.55
CA GLY A 136 -6.28 5.32 -6.53
C GLY A 136 -5.68 5.21 -5.13
N MET A 137 -6.47 5.49 -4.08
CA MET A 137 -6.03 5.33 -2.69
C MET A 137 -5.75 3.87 -2.33
N THR A 138 -6.69 2.95 -2.61
CA THR A 138 -6.51 1.51 -2.33
C THR A 138 -5.27 0.97 -3.05
N ILE A 139 -5.18 1.20 -4.37
CA ILE A 139 -4.07 0.71 -5.20
C ILE A 139 -2.75 1.29 -4.74
N ASN A 140 -2.67 2.61 -4.53
CA ASN A 140 -1.43 3.26 -4.15
C ASN A 140 -0.94 2.80 -2.77
N ILE A 141 -1.83 2.64 -1.78
CA ILE A 141 -1.44 2.16 -0.44
C ILE A 141 -0.88 0.72 -0.51
N VAL A 142 -1.59 -0.18 -1.19
CA VAL A 142 -1.17 -1.59 -1.31
C VAL A 142 0.20 -1.69 -1.98
N VAL A 143 0.36 -1.02 -3.12
CA VAL A 143 1.61 -1.06 -3.89
C VAL A 143 2.74 -0.35 -3.15
N MET A 144 2.49 0.80 -2.51
CA MET A 144 3.47 1.53 -1.72
C MET A 144 4.09 0.63 -0.65
N PHE A 145 3.26 -0.10 0.11
CA PHE A 145 3.80 -1.04 1.10
C PHE A 145 4.51 -2.23 0.46
N LEU A 146 4.00 -2.79 -0.64
CA LEU A 146 4.73 -3.87 -1.33
C LEU A 146 6.12 -3.40 -1.80
N ILE A 147 6.24 -2.21 -2.38
CA ILE A 147 7.53 -1.63 -2.77
C ILE A 147 8.45 -1.52 -1.55
N LEU A 148 7.98 -0.91 -0.46
CA LEU A 148 8.78 -0.74 0.76
C LEU A 148 9.25 -2.08 1.35
N LEU A 149 8.37 -3.09 1.36
CA LEU A 149 8.67 -4.39 1.96
C LEU A 149 9.60 -5.23 1.09
N ILE A 150 9.41 -5.22 -0.23
CA ILE A 150 10.18 -6.01 -1.19
C ILE A 150 11.56 -5.38 -1.43
N TYR A 151 11.65 -4.06 -1.63
CA TYR A 151 12.94 -3.42 -1.87
C TYR A 151 13.88 -3.47 -0.67
N SER A 152 13.33 -3.44 0.55
CA SER A 152 14.13 -3.38 1.78
C SER A 152 14.21 -4.71 2.54
N ASP A 153 13.82 -5.82 1.90
CA ASP A 153 13.89 -7.17 2.48
C ASP A 153 13.26 -7.29 3.87
N ILE A 154 12.20 -6.51 4.10
CA ILE A 154 11.51 -6.48 5.38
C ILE A 154 10.73 -7.78 5.51
N LYS A 155 11.02 -8.54 6.58
CA LYS A 155 10.36 -9.82 6.85
C LYS A 155 8.85 -9.65 6.94
N LEU A 156 8.11 -10.42 6.16
CA LEU A 156 6.64 -10.42 6.15
C LEU A 156 6.10 -11.28 7.31
N ASP A 157 5.81 -10.62 8.43
CA ASP A 157 5.24 -11.22 9.64
C ASP A 157 4.09 -10.37 10.19
N TYR A 158 3.41 -10.86 11.24
CA TYR A 158 2.29 -10.15 11.85
C TYR A 158 2.69 -8.79 12.45
N ILE A 159 3.94 -8.63 12.91
CA ILE A 159 4.48 -7.35 13.40
C ILE A 159 4.51 -6.33 12.25
N THR A 160 4.93 -6.78 11.07
CA THR A 160 4.95 -5.96 9.85
C THR A 160 3.55 -5.61 9.40
N ALA A 161 2.61 -6.54 9.45
CA ALA A 161 1.21 -6.25 9.13
C ALA A 161 0.61 -5.18 10.07
N ILE A 162 0.87 -5.25 11.38
CA ILE A 162 0.44 -4.24 12.35
C ILE A 162 1.10 -2.89 12.06
N ALA A 163 2.42 -2.88 11.80
CA ALA A 163 3.17 -1.66 11.47
C ALA A 163 2.63 -0.98 10.20
N CYS A 164 2.43 -1.74 9.11
CA CYS A 164 1.82 -1.24 7.88
C CYS A 164 0.40 -0.71 8.11
N SER A 165 -0.40 -1.39 8.94
CA SER A 165 -1.77 -0.94 9.26
C SER A 165 -1.77 0.40 9.99
N ILE A 166 -0.90 0.56 11.00
CA ILE A 166 -0.74 1.82 11.73
C ILE A 166 -0.30 2.93 10.77
N LEU A 167 0.69 2.67 9.93
CA LEU A 167 1.17 3.64 8.94
C LEU A 167 0.09 4.01 7.93
N ALA A 168 -0.71 3.05 7.46
CA ALA A 168 -1.82 3.31 6.55
C ALA A 168 -2.87 4.23 7.21
N ILE A 169 -3.23 3.94 8.47
CA ILE A 169 -4.18 4.74 9.24
C ILE A 169 -3.66 6.17 9.44
N LEU A 170 -2.40 6.32 9.87
CA LEU A 170 -1.77 7.63 10.04
C LEU A 170 -1.75 8.42 8.72
N PHE A 171 -1.41 7.75 7.62
CA PHE A 171 -1.39 8.36 6.30
C PHE A 171 -2.79 8.83 5.85
N ILE A 172 -3.82 8.01 6.05
CA ILE A 172 -5.22 8.38 5.77
C ILE A 172 -5.64 9.58 6.63
N ILE A 173 -5.29 9.59 7.92
CA ILE A 173 -5.58 10.72 8.82
C ILE A 173 -4.94 12.01 8.29
N VAL A 174 -3.67 11.96 7.87
CA VAL A 174 -2.98 13.13 7.29
C VAL A 174 -3.71 13.63 6.05
N ILE A 175 -4.08 12.74 5.11
CA ILE A 175 -4.86 13.14 3.93
C ILE A 175 -6.17 13.79 4.32
N ARG A 176 -6.91 13.22 5.29
CA ARG A 176 -8.18 13.80 5.75
C ARG A 176 -7.99 15.19 6.34
N ILE A 177 -6.94 15.41 7.13
CA ILE A 177 -6.58 16.73 7.66
C ILE A 177 -6.32 17.71 6.51
N LEU A 178 -5.53 17.32 5.52
CA LEU A 178 -5.24 18.17 4.36
C LEU A 178 -6.51 18.51 3.57
N GLN A 179 -7.41 17.55 3.37
CA GLN A 179 -8.70 17.77 2.71
C GLN A 179 -9.61 18.72 3.49
N MET A 180 -9.58 18.69 4.84
CA MET A 180 -10.39 19.60 5.67
C MET A 180 -9.95 21.07 5.56
N ILE A 181 -8.68 21.32 5.25
CA ILE A 181 -8.15 22.68 5.10
C ILE A 181 -8.56 23.28 3.74
N GLN A 182 -8.89 22.45 2.75
CA GLN A 182 -9.21 22.89 1.41
C GLN A 182 -10.67 23.38 1.29
N PRO A 183 -10.92 24.51 0.62
CA PRO A 183 -12.28 24.95 0.34
C PRO A 183 -12.94 23.97 -0.63
N THR A 184 -14.17 23.54 -0.30
CA THR A 184 -15.00 22.72 -1.19
C THR A 184 -15.66 23.61 -2.24
N VAL A 185 -15.65 23.16 -3.49
CA VAL A 185 -16.46 23.79 -4.54
C VAL A 185 -17.90 23.34 -4.34
N ILE A 186 -18.82 24.30 -4.18
CA ILE A 186 -20.26 24.06 -4.28
C ILE A 186 -20.58 24.34 -5.73
N GLU A 187 -20.92 23.30 -6.49
CA GLU A 187 -21.48 23.50 -7.83
C GLU A 187 -22.92 23.96 -7.63
N ASP A 188 -23.21 25.19 -8.05
CA ASP A 188 -24.58 25.65 -8.16
C ASP A 188 -25.24 24.81 -9.27
N GLU A 189 -26.35 24.15 -8.95
CA GLU A 189 -27.11 23.35 -9.92
C GLU A 189 -27.55 24.24 -11.09
N GLU A 190 -26.87 24.12 -12.24
CA GLU A 190 -27.33 24.65 -13.54
C GLU A 190 -28.39 23.74 -14.18
#